data_AF-A0A7D5KMN7-F1
#
_entry.id   AF-A0A7D5KMN7-F1
#
_cell.length_a   1.000
_cell.length_b   1.000
_cell.length_c   1.000
_cell.angle_alpha   90.00
_cell.angle_beta   90.00
_cell.angle_gamma   90.00
#
_symmetry.space_group_name_H-M   'P 1'
#
loop_
_entity.id
_entity.type
_entity.pdbx_description
1 polymer ?
#
loop_
_entity_poly.entity_id
_entity_poly.type
_entity_poly.pdbx_seq_one_letter_code
_entity_poly.pdbx_strand_id
1 'polypeptide(L)'
;MTSSNDRDPEATLVLPTPVRETLHERATDGAPEEVCGVLVGRRGAHEPFRPDRVQEAIPVPNVAASPRTRYELDPAETLSVVEGAEAAGDDVVGFYHSHPRGPIEPSPTDRERATWTGYVYTIVSPDDLAAYRWTGDEFRRLRVETP
;
A
#
# COMPACT_ATOMS: atom_id res chain seq x y z
N MET A 1 -39.82 3.60 -4.28
CA MET A 1 -38.51 4.18 -4.62
C MET A 1 -37.81 4.46 -3.30
N THR A 2 -37.26 3.43 -2.68
CA THR A 2 -36.46 3.57 -1.45
C THR A 2 -35.09 4.07 -1.87
N SER A 3 -34.79 5.31 -1.51
CA SER A 3 -33.49 5.95 -1.70
C SER A 3 -32.40 5.05 -1.11
N SER A 4 -31.51 4.54 -1.97
CA SER A 4 -30.28 3.86 -1.58
C SER A 4 -29.43 4.84 -0.79
N ASN A 5 -29.45 4.72 0.53
CA ASN A 5 -28.45 5.33 1.40
C ASN A 5 -27.29 4.34 1.55
N ASP A 6 -26.66 3.99 0.44
CA ASP A 6 -25.44 3.18 0.38
C ASP A 6 -24.23 4.09 0.60
N ARG A 7 -24.19 4.74 1.78
CA ARG A 7 -22.93 5.31 2.27
C ARG A 7 -22.17 4.18 2.93
N ASP A 8 -21.60 3.34 2.09
CA ASP A 8 -20.47 2.51 2.47
C ASP A 8 -19.44 3.48 3.09
N PRO A 9 -19.22 3.46 4.43
CA PRO A 9 -18.33 4.41 5.07
C PRO A 9 -16.98 4.33 4.35
N GLU A 10 -16.46 5.46 3.86
CA GLU A 10 -15.19 5.48 3.13
C GLU A 10 -14.15 4.69 3.91
N ALA A 11 -13.72 3.55 3.37
CA ALA A 11 -12.83 2.66 4.08
C ALA A 11 -11.53 3.43 4.41
N THR A 12 -11.11 3.31 5.67
CA THR A 12 -9.96 4.05 6.20
C THR A 12 -8.75 3.13 6.33
N LEU A 13 -7.57 3.66 5.99
CA LEU A 13 -6.26 3.16 6.39
C LEU A 13 -5.70 4.06 7.51
N VAL A 14 -5.38 3.47 8.66
CA VAL A 14 -4.62 4.16 9.70
C VAL A 14 -3.13 3.99 9.39
N LEU A 15 -2.47 5.10 9.08
CA LEU A 15 -1.05 5.17 8.75
C LEU A 15 -0.35 6.10 9.75
N PRO A 16 0.25 5.55 10.83
CA PRO A 16 0.93 6.34 11.86
C PRO A 16 1.99 7.28 11.28
N THR A 17 2.16 8.45 11.92
CA THR A 17 3.14 9.47 11.48
C THR A 17 4.53 8.89 11.18
N PRO A 18 5.14 8.04 12.03
CA PRO A 18 6.47 7.49 11.76
C PRO A 18 6.53 6.62 10.50
N VAL A 19 5.46 5.88 10.20
CA VAL A 19 5.39 5.05 8.99
C VAL A 19 5.23 5.92 7.76
N ARG A 20 4.40 6.96 7.85
CA ARG A 20 4.22 7.94 6.77
C ARG A 20 5.54 8.65 6.44
N GLU A 21 6.28 9.10 7.45
CA GLU A 21 7.61 9.72 7.28
C GLU A 21 8.58 8.73 6.62
N THR A 22 8.65 7.50 7.11
CA THR A 22 9.48 6.43 6.52
C THR A 22 9.18 6.23 5.04
N LEU A 23 7.89 6.25 4.63
CA LEU A 23 7.51 6.10 3.23
C LEU A 23 8.02 7.26 2.36
N HIS A 24 7.89 8.50 2.83
CA HIS A 24 8.39 9.68 2.11
C HIS A 24 9.93 9.71 2.03
N GLU A 25 10.62 9.36 3.12
CA GLU A 25 12.08 9.23 3.15
C GLU A 25 12.54 8.21 2.11
N ARG A 26 11.94 7.00 2.09
CA ARG A 26 12.25 5.97 1.09
C ARG A 26 11.99 6.43 -0.34
N ALA A 27 10.87 7.10 -0.59
CA ALA A 27 10.55 7.63 -1.91
C ALA A 27 11.56 8.68 -2.37
N THR A 28 12.04 9.51 -1.44
CA THR A 28 13.05 10.55 -1.69
C THR A 28 14.43 9.95 -1.96
N ASP A 29 14.88 9.05 -1.09
CA ASP A 29 16.22 8.44 -1.15
C ASP A 29 16.37 7.46 -2.33
N GLY A 30 15.28 6.79 -2.70
CA GLY A 30 15.26 5.86 -3.83
C GLY A 30 15.21 6.53 -5.20
N ALA A 31 14.90 7.83 -5.27
CA ALA A 31 14.82 8.54 -6.54
C ALA A 31 16.19 8.50 -7.27
N PRO A 32 16.22 8.27 -8.60
CA PRO A 32 15.11 8.35 -9.55
C PRO A 32 14.42 7.01 -9.85
N GLU A 33 14.69 5.96 -9.09
CA GLU A 33 14.05 4.64 -9.23
C GLU A 33 12.80 4.56 -8.34
N GLU A 34 11.83 3.75 -8.75
CA GLU A 34 10.72 3.37 -7.88
C GLU A 34 11.24 2.44 -6.80
N VAL A 35 10.87 2.73 -5.55
CA VAL A 35 11.08 1.82 -4.41
C VAL A 35 9.77 1.09 -4.13
N CYS A 36 9.85 -0.09 -3.53
CA CYS A 36 8.67 -0.87 -3.17
C CYS A 36 8.87 -1.63 -1.86
N GLY A 37 7.78 -2.11 -1.28
CA GLY A 37 7.83 -2.88 -0.05
C GLY A 37 6.47 -3.35 0.44
N VAL A 38 6.49 -3.96 1.61
CA VAL A 38 5.34 -4.58 2.27
C VAL A 38 4.91 -3.71 3.45
N LEU A 39 3.60 -3.54 3.60
CA LEU A 39 2.98 -2.87 4.74
C LEU A 39 2.49 -3.94 5.73
N VAL A 40 3.07 -3.94 6.93
CA VAL A 40 2.76 -4.90 8.00
C VAL A 40 1.98 -4.19 9.10
N GLY A 41 1.01 -4.89 9.69
CA GLY A 41 0.23 -4.38 10.82
C GLY A 41 -0.99 -5.22 11.14
N ARG A 42 -2.18 -4.60 11.19
CA ARG A 42 -3.44 -5.27 11.52
C ARG A 42 -4.48 -5.03 10.46
N ARG A 43 -5.11 -6.11 9.97
CA ARG A 43 -6.25 -6.01 9.07
C ARG A 43 -7.55 -5.89 9.86
N GLY A 44 -8.42 -4.98 9.40
CA GLY A 44 -9.74 -4.77 9.96
C GLY A 44 -10.81 -5.79 9.51
N ALA A 45 -10.46 -6.70 8.61
CA ALA A 45 -11.40 -7.59 7.91
C ALA A 45 -12.24 -8.51 8.82
N HIS A 46 -11.82 -8.72 10.06
CA HIS A 46 -12.50 -9.59 11.03
C HIS A 46 -13.54 -8.87 11.88
N GLU A 47 -13.58 -7.53 11.88
CA GLU A 47 -14.53 -6.74 12.65
C GLU A 47 -15.20 -5.67 11.75
N PRO A 48 -16.55 -5.63 11.68
CA PRO A 48 -17.24 -4.58 10.95
C PRO A 48 -16.76 -3.19 11.41
N PHE A 49 -16.46 -2.31 10.45
CA PHE A 49 -16.04 -0.93 10.68
C PHE A 49 -14.65 -0.73 11.33
N ARG A 50 -13.86 -1.79 11.53
CA ARG A 50 -12.46 -1.62 11.95
C ARG A 50 -11.58 -1.26 10.75
N PRO A 51 -10.81 -0.15 10.79
CA PRO A 51 -9.89 0.19 9.70
C PRO A 51 -8.67 -0.73 9.70
N ASP A 52 -8.03 -0.88 8.54
CA ASP A 52 -6.69 -1.46 8.46
C ASP A 52 -5.70 -0.50 9.11
N ARG A 53 -4.71 -1.02 9.84
CA ARG A 53 -3.70 -0.22 10.53
C ARG A 53 -2.32 -0.72 10.19
N VAL A 54 -1.51 0.15 9.60
CA VAL A 54 -0.09 -0.13 9.36
C VAL A 54 0.69 0.11 10.65
N GLN A 55 1.62 -0.79 10.95
CA GLN A 55 2.59 -0.68 12.03
C GLN A 55 4.00 -0.44 11.47
N GLU A 56 4.34 -1.06 10.35
CA GLU A 56 5.65 -0.96 9.73
C GLU A 56 5.57 -1.00 8.19
N ALA A 57 6.51 -0.29 7.54
CA ALA A 57 6.74 -0.37 6.10
C ALA A 57 8.13 -0.97 5.85
N ILE A 58 8.14 -2.24 5.46
CA ILE A 58 9.36 -3.01 5.28
C ILE A 58 9.76 -2.95 3.79
N PRO A 59 10.96 -2.44 3.45
CA PRO A 59 11.40 -2.35 2.07
C PRO A 59 11.73 -3.73 1.53
N VAL A 60 11.44 -3.94 0.24
CA VAL A 60 11.95 -5.09 -0.50
C VAL A 60 12.58 -4.60 -1.81
N PRO A 61 13.60 -5.28 -2.35
CA PRO A 61 14.23 -4.84 -3.59
C PRO A 61 13.23 -4.74 -4.73
N ASN A 62 13.35 -3.67 -5.52
CA ASN A 62 12.67 -3.56 -6.81
C ASN A 62 13.48 -4.32 -7.86
N VAL A 63 12.97 -5.48 -8.29
CA VAL A 63 13.64 -6.36 -9.26
C VAL A 63 13.14 -6.15 -10.69
N ALA A 64 12.34 -5.10 -10.94
CA ALA A 64 11.83 -4.82 -12.28
C ALA A 64 12.98 -4.53 -13.26
N ALA A 65 12.83 -5.00 -14.50
CA ALA A 65 13.80 -4.71 -15.58
C ALA A 65 13.89 -3.21 -15.94
N SER A 66 12.97 -2.38 -15.47
CA SER A 66 12.93 -0.94 -15.72
C SER A 66 12.48 -0.20 -14.45
N PRO A 67 13.34 -0.14 -13.41
CA PRO A 67 12.95 0.28 -12.06
C PRO A 67 12.57 1.76 -11.98
N ARG A 68 12.88 2.57 -12.99
CA ARG A 68 12.54 4.01 -13.03
C ARG A 68 11.07 4.29 -13.37
N THR A 69 10.34 3.30 -13.85
CA THR A 69 8.95 3.45 -14.31
C THR A 69 8.06 2.26 -13.96
N ARG A 70 8.60 1.29 -13.23
CA ARG A 70 7.94 0.05 -12.82
C ARG A 70 8.56 -0.45 -11.52
N TYR A 71 7.75 -1.11 -10.72
CA TYR A 71 8.21 -1.93 -9.62
C TYR A 71 7.87 -3.40 -9.84
N GLU A 72 8.67 -4.26 -9.21
CA GLU A 72 8.43 -5.68 -9.03
C GLU A 72 9.06 -6.05 -7.69
N LEU A 73 8.24 -6.52 -6.75
CA LEU A 73 8.73 -6.92 -5.43
C LEU A 73 9.60 -8.17 -5.57
N ASP A 74 10.80 -8.19 -4.98
CA ASP A 74 11.59 -9.42 -4.90
C ASP A 74 10.78 -10.53 -4.19
N PRO A 75 10.52 -11.68 -4.84
CA PRO A 75 9.66 -12.71 -4.26
C PRO A 75 10.22 -13.35 -2.99
N ALA A 76 11.54 -13.52 -2.89
CA ALA A 76 12.17 -14.18 -1.76
C ALA A 76 12.18 -13.27 -0.52
N GLU A 77 12.51 -11.99 -0.72
CA GLU A 77 12.43 -11.00 0.36
C GLU A 77 10.98 -10.76 0.77
N THR A 78 10.04 -10.70 -0.18
CA THR A 78 8.61 -10.55 0.13
C THR A 78 8.10 -11.72 0.96
N LEU A 79 8.45 -12.96 0.61
CA LEU A 79 8.07 -14.14 1.40
C LEU A 79 8.66 -14.07 2.81
N SER A 80 9.94 -13.69 2.93
CA SER A 80 10.59 -13.56 4.24
C SER A 80 9.89 -12.53 5.13
N VAL A 81 9.43 -11.42 4.55
CA VAL A 81 8.65 -10.41 5.28
C VAL A 81 7.27 -10.93 5.69
N VAL A 82 6.58 -11.65 4.81
CA VAL A 82 5.27 -12.26 5.11
C VAL A 82 5.40 -13.24 6.27
N GLU A 83 6.36 -14.18 6.20
CA GLU A 83 6.61 -15.17 7.26
C GLU A 83 7.01 -14.51 8.58
N GLY A 84 7.82 -13.44 8.52
CA GLY A 84 8.21 -12.65 9.69
C GLY A 84 7.03 -11.96 10.36
N ALA A 85 6.13 -11.36 9.57
CA ALA A 85 4.91 -10.74 10.08
C ALA A 85 4.01 -11.77 10.78
N GLU A 86 3.78 -12.92 10.14
CA GLU A 86 2.98 -14.01 10.71
C GLU A 86 3.58 -14.54 12.01
N ALA A 87 4.91 -14.72 12.07
CA ALA A 87 5.61 -15.18 13.26
C ALA A 87 5.54 -14.17 14.43
N ALA A 88 5.49 -12.87 14.13
CA ALA A 88 5.23 -11.81 15.10
C ALA A 88 3.74 -11.69 15.48
N GLY A 89 2.87 -12.46 14.81
CA GLY A 89 1.43 -12.41 14.99
C GLY A 89 0.78 -11.16 14.40
N ASP A 90 1.43 -10.48 13.44
CA ASP A 90 0.89 -9.38 12.65
C ASP A 90 0.37 -9.88 11.28
N ASP A 91 -0.34 -9.01 10.56
CA ASP A 91 -0.86 -9.25 9.22
C ASP A 91 -0.08 -8.48 8.17
N VAL A 92 -0.07 -8.99 6.94
CA VAL A 92 0.25 -8.18 5.75
C VAL A 92 -0.98 -7.35 5.36
N VAL A 93 -0.90 -6.05 5.58
CA VAL A 93 -1.96 -5.08 5.21
C VAL A 93 -1.98 -4.86 3.70
N GLY A 94 -0.81 -4.83 3.08
CA GLY A 94 -0.67 -4.45 1.69
C GLY A 94 0.75 -4.22 1.25
N PHE A 95 0.90 -3.45 0.18
CA PHE A 95 2.16 -3.11 -0.45
C PHE A 95 2.25 -1.60 -0.65
N TYR A 96 3.47 -1.10 -0.84
CA TYR A 96 3.68 0.25 -1.31
C TYR A 96 4.68 0.29 -2.45
N HIS A 97 4.58 1.32 -3.27
CA HIS A 97 5.61 1.69 -4.23
C HIS A 97 5.67 3.21 -4.38
N SER A 98 6.81 3.73 -4.86
CA SER A 98 6.96 5.14 -5.13
C SER A 98 6.74 5.49 -6.60
N HIS A 99 6.21 6.68 -6.86
CA HIS A 99 6.24 7.34 -8.15
C HIS A 99 7.13 8.60 -8.03
N PRO A 100 8.47 8.50 -8.20
CA PRO A 100 9.40 9.60 -7.91
C PRO A 100 9.15 10.89 -8.70
N ARG A 101 8.47 10.80 -9.85
CA ARG A 101 8.14 11.91 -10.74
C ARG A 101 6.67 11.90 -11.19
N GLY A 102 5.87 11.02 -10.59
CA GLY A 102 4.54 10.71 -11.07
C GLY A 102 3.44 11.11 -10.09
N PRO A 103 2.18 11.01 -10.52
CA PRO A 103 1.03 11.21 -9.63
C PRO A 103 0.98 10.13 -8.55
N ILE A 104 0.24 10.38 -7.47
CA ILE A 104 -0.06 9.36 -6.45
C ILE A 104 -1.23 8.45 -6.85
N GLU A 105 -1.81 8.68 -8.03
CA GLU A 105 -2.78 7.80 -8.64
C GLU A 105 -2.12 6.56 -9.25
N PRO A 106 -2.79 5.38 -9.21
CA PRO A 106 -2.32 4.20 -9.91
C PRO A 106 -2.15 4.52 -11.39
N SER A 107 -1.05 4.05 -11.99
CA SER A 107 -0.80 4.06 -13.42
C SER A 107 -1.64 2.97 -14.12
N PRO A 108 -1.73 2.97 -15.46
CA PRO A 108 -2.30 1.83 -16.19
C PRO A 108 -1.59 0.51 -15.87
N THR A 109 -0.26 0.53 -15.78
CA THR A 109 0.56 -0.63 -15.42
C THR A 109 0.21 -1.17 -14.03
N ASP A 110 -0.01 -0.28 -13.05
CA ASP A 110 -0.39 -0.70 -11.68
C ASP A 110 -1.72 -1.43 -11.68
N ARG A 111 -2.70 -0.93 -12.46
CA ARG A 111 -4.02 -1.57 -12.60
C ARG A 111 -3.92 -2.95 -13.25
N GLU A 112 -3.07 -3.09 -14.25
CA GLU A 112 -2.86 -4.37 -14.94
C GLU A 112 -2.15 -5.42 -14.07
N ARG A 113 -1.31 -4.98 -13.12
CA ARG A 113 -0.47 -5.87 -12.29
C ARG A 113 -1.02 -6.13 -10.89
N ALA A 114 -2.03 -5.38 -10.45
CA ALA A 114 -2.68 -5.60 -9.17
C ALA A 114 -3.40 -6.95 -9.14
N THR A 115 -2.99 -7.84 -8.25
CA THR A 115 -3.51 -9.22 -8.19
C THR A 115 -4.01 -9.62 -6.80
N TRP A 116 -3.64 -8.88 -5.76
CA TRP A 116 -3.96 -9.23 -4.37
C TRP A 116 -5.27 -8.57 -3.92
N THR A 117 -6.38 -9.24 -4.18
CA THR A 117 -7.73 -8.75 -3.83
C THR A 117 -7.87 -8.51 -2.32
N GLY A 118 -8.39 -7.34 -1.96
CA GLY A 118 -8.62 -6.91 -0.58
C GLY A 118 -7.38 -6.36 0.13
N TYR A 119 -6.21 -6.32 -0.52
CA TYR A 119 -5.00 -5.72 0.02
C TYR A 119 -4.91 -4.23 -0.31
N VAL A 120 -4.17 -3.51 0.53
CA VAL A 120 -3.89 -2.08 0.35
C VAL A 120 -2.69 -1.91 -0.58
N TYR A 121 -2.75 -0.91 -1.45
CA TYR A 121 -1.67 -0.46 -2.30
C TYR A 121 -1.48 1.03 -2.03
N THR A 122 -0.35 1.39 -1.45
CA THR A 122 0.01 2.78 -1.16
C THR A 122 0.99 3.28 -2.20
N ILE A 123 0.66 4.39 -2.85
CA ILE A 123 1.51 5.03 -3.86
C ILE A 123 2.06 6.30 -3.24
N VAL A 124 3.37 6.44 -3.28
CA VAL A 124 4.09 7.51 -2.57
C VAL A 124 4.87 8.35 -3.59
N SER A 125 4.64 9.66 -3.59
CA SER A 125 5.54 10.62 -4.22
C SER A 125 6.39 11.30 -3.13
N PRO A 126 7.43 12.07 -3.49
CA PRO A 126 8.21 12.82 -2.50
C PRO A 126 7.33 13.72 -1.61
N ASP A 127 6.27 14.31 -2.18
CA ASP A 127 5.47 15.33 -1.50
C ASP A 127 4.10 14.82 -0.97
N ASP A 128 3.60 13.69 -1.47
CA ASP A 128 2.26 13.21 -1.15
C ASP A 128 2.16 11.68 -1.20
N LEU A 129 1.05 11.13 -0.66
CA LEU A 129 0.74 9.72 -0.80
C LEU A 129 -0.76 9.47 -0.90
N ALA A 130 -1.12 8.36 -1.52
CA ALA A 130 -2.49 7.86 -1.52
C ALA A 130 -2.51 6.35 -1.28
N ALA A 131 -3.57 5.90 -0.60
CA ALA A 131 -3.81 4.48 -0.39
C ALA A 131 -5.07 4.03 -1.14
N TYR A 132 -5.00 2.84 -1.71
CA TYR A 132 -6.08 2.22 -2.46
C TYR A 132 -6.26 0.78 -1.99
N ARG A 133 -7.49 0.28 -2.00
CA ARG A 133 -7.76 -1.15 -1.87
C ARG A 133 -8.05 -1.72 -3.26
N TRP A 134 -7.38 -2.80 -3.62
CA TRP A 134 -7.71 -3.55 -4.84
C TRP A 134 -8.96 -4.39 -4.60
N THR A 135 -10.01 -4.18 -5.37
CA THR A 135 -11.29 -4.91 -5.22
C THR A 135 -11.32 -6.25 -5.97
N GLY A 136 -10.31 -6.51 -6.81
CA GLY A 136 -10.33 -7.58 -7.81
C GLY A 136 -10.55 -7.03 -9.22
N ASP A 137 -11.19 -5.86 -9.34
CA ASP A 137 -11.52 -5.22 -10.62
C ASP A 137 -10.99 -3.78 -10.70
N GLU A 138 -10.94 -3.06 -9.58
CA GLU A 138 -10.52 -1.65 -9.53
C GLU A 138 -9.80 -1.27 -8.24
N PHE A 139 -9.10 -0.13 -8.29
CA PHE A 139 -8.56 0.53 -7.11
C PHE A 139 -9.60 1.46 -6.50
N ARG A 140 -10.08 1.11 -5.30
CA ARG A 140 -10.94 1.98 -4.50
C ARG A 140 -10.08 2.80 -3.55
N ARG A 141 -10.13 4.13 -3.66
CA ARG A 141 -9.36 5.04 -2.80
C ARG A 141 -9.81 4.89 -1.34
N LEU A 142 -8.83 4.86 -0.43
CA LEU A 142 -9.04 4.84 1.01
C LEU A 142 -8.80 6.23 1.59
N ARG A 143 -9.51 6.56 2.66
CA ARG A 143 -9.12 7.69 3.51
C ARG A 143 -7.87 7.29 4.28
N VAL A 144 -6.84 8.12 4.27
CA VAL A 144 -5.65 7.93 5.12
C VAL A 144 -5.80 8.78 6.37
N GLU A 145 -5.76 8.14 7.53
CA GLU A 145 -5.76 8.79 8.83
C GLU A 145 -4.38 8.62 9.47
N THR A 146 -3.81 9.73 9.92
CA THR A 146 -2.47 9.77 10.52
C THR A 146 -2.60 10.23 11.97
N PRO A 147 -2.72 9.29 12.92
CA PRO A 147 -2.77 9.60 14.34
C PRO A 147 -1.41 10.00 14.92
#